data_AF-A0A843EPU0-F1
#
_entry.id   AF-A0A843EPU0-F1
#
_cell.length_a   1.000
_cell.length_b   1.000
_cell.length_c   1.000
_cell.angle_alpha   90.00
_cell.angle_beta   90.00
_cell.angle_gamma   90.00
#
_symmetry.space_group_name_H-M   'P 1'
#
loop_
_entity.id
_entity.type
_entity.pdbx_description
1 polymer ?
#
loop_
_entity_poly.entity_id
_entity_poly.type
_entity_poly.pdbx_seq_one_letter_code
_entity_poly.pdbx_strand_id
1 'polypeptide(L)'
;KNQIWLNLPMDVQAKVTEELKNTRIIAPYENHWLLYTSMIEAAILEFTGECDMERLVYAIHKFRDEWYIGDAIYADGPEFTKNYYNSFVIHPMLNDILMVMRKYSLPDGEFLDVQLMRSSRLASQLERDISPDGTFPVMGKSICYRTGVFHLLSQVSLLKILPRNLEVAQVRSALTKVLRNFFEGNQNFTNGGWLLLGFNGHQVDIAENDINTGSLYLCCSIFLALGLDYNDPFWSDEFAEWTSLKAWHGHVTQNDQSIDF
;
A
#
# COMPACT_ATOMS: atom_id res chain seq x y z
N LYS A 1 0.39 -11.85 -12.66
CA LYS A 1 0.98 -12.61 -13.78
C LYS A 1 -0.04 -13.45 -14.57
N ASN A 2 -0.70 -14.43 -13.93
CA ASN A 2 -1.50 -15.43 -14.65
C ASN A 2 -2.82 -14.92 -15.25
N GLN A 3 -3.43 -13.88 -14.65
CA GLN A 3 -4.75 -13.38 -15.11
C GLN A 3 -4.66 -12.36 -16.24
N ILE A 4 -3.56 -11.59 -16.31
CA ILE A 4 -3.39 -10.50 -17.29
C ILE A 4 -2.22 -10.82 -18.21
N TRP A 5 -0.99 -10.74 -17.70
CA TRP A 5 0.23 -10.83 -18.51
C TRP A 5 0.28 -12.06 -19.42
N LEU A 6 0.12 -13.27 -18.86
CA LEU A 6 0.20 -14.51 -19.65
C LEU A 6 -0.97 -14.69 -20.64
N ASN A 7 -2.04 -13.92 -20.50
CA ASN A 7 -3.19 -13.94 -21.39
C ASN A 7 -3.09 -12.89 -22.51
N LEU A 8 -2.08 -12.01 -22.48
CA LEU A 8 -1.84 -11.05 -23.55
C LEU A 8 -1.19 -11.75 -24.76
N PRO A 9 -1.56 -11.37 -26.00
CA PRO A 9 -0.82 -11.78 -27.19
C PRO A 9 0.67 -11.42 -27.09
N MET A 10 1.54 -12.24 -27.68
CA MET A 10 2.99 -12.04 -27.59
C MET A 10 3.45 -10.68 -28.13
N ASP A 11 2.82 -10.15 -29.18
CA ASP A 11 3.14 -8.83 -29.72
C ASP A 11 2.74 -7.70 -28.77
N VAL A 12 1.66 -7.89 -28.00
CA VAL A 12 1.22 -6.95 -26.96
C VAL A 12 2.16 -7.02 -25.75
N GLN A 13 2.57 -8.22 -25.33
CA GLN A 13 3.59 -8.38 -24.28
C GLN A 13 4.88 -7.64 -24.66
N ALA A 14 5.38 -7.84 -25.88
CA ALA A 14 6.57 -7.15 -26.38
C ALA A 14 6.43 -5.62 -26.33
N LYS A 15 5.30 -5.07 -26.83
CA LYS A 15 5.02 -3.63 -26.78
C LYS A 15 4.97 -3.10 -25.35
N VAL A 16 4.29 -3.80 -24.43
CA VAL A 16 4.22 -3.38 -23.02
C VAL A 16 5.62 -3.35 -22.39
N THR A 17 6.43 -4.39 -22.61
CA THR A 17 7.81 -4.39 -22.10
C THR A 17 8.66 -3.29 -22.72
N GLU A 18 8.50 -3.01 -24.01
CA GLU A 18 9.19 -1.91 -24.69
C GLU A 18 8.81 -0.55 -24.09
N GLU A 19 7.52 -0.28 -23.89
CA GLU A 19 7.08 0.99 -23.29
C GLU A 19 7.54 1.13 -21.83
N LEU A 20 7.55 0.04 -21.05
CA LEU A 20 8.13 0.04 -19.71
C LEU A 20 9.64 0.34 -19.74
N LYS A 21 10.38 -0.13 -20.76
CA LYS A 21 11.80 0.22 -20.92
C LYS A 21 11.97 1.67 -21.37
N ASN A 22 11.04 2.22 -22.15
CA ASN A 22 11.09 3.61 -22.60
C ASN A 22 10.96 4.61 -21.44
N THR A 23 10.35 4.23 -20.31
CA THR A 23 10.28 5.11 -19.14
C THR A 23 11.63 5.33 -18.45
N ARG A 24 12.68 4.58 -18.78
CA ARG A 24 14.03 4.73 -18.20
C ARG A 24 14.67 6.10 -18.44
N ILE A 25 14.16 6.87 -19.39
CA ILE A 25 14.59 8.26 -19.64
C ILE A 25 14.09 9.23 -18.57
N ILE A 26 13.06 8.86 -17.81
CA ILE A 26 12.45 9.71 -16.80
C ILE A 26 13.34 9.68 -15.56
N ALA A 27 13.84 10.84 -15.16
CA ALA A 27 14.55 11.00 -13.90
C ALA A 27 13.53 11.20 -12.76
N PRO A 28 13.39 10.25 -11.81
CA PRO A 28 12.52 10.43 -10.66
C PRO A 28 13.09 11.47 -9.67
N TYR A 29 12.22 12.06 -8.85
CA TYR A 29 12.64 12.84 -7.69
C TYR A 29 13.20 11.92 -6.59
N GLU A 30 14.06 12.47 -5.72
CA GLU A 30 14.62 11.79 -4.53
C GLU A 30 13.58 11.63 -3.41
N ASN A 31 12.59 10.79 -3.65
CA ASN A 31 11.51 10.41 -2.73
C ASN A 31 10.91 9.05 -3.16
N HIS A 32 9.67 8.72 -2.76
CA HIS A 32 8.97 7.50 -3.17
C HIS A 32 8.89 7.29 -4.69
N TRP A 33 9.12 8.32 -5.52
CA TRP A 33 9.14 8.17 -6.97
C TRP A 33 10.25 7.23 -7.46
N LEU A 34 11.32 7.09 -6.68
CA LEU A 34 12.36 6.08 -6.94
C LEU A 34 11.77 4.66 -7.00
N LEU A 35 10.76 4.36 -6.16
CA LEU A 35 10.14 3.03 -6.12
C LEU A 35 9.34 2.72 -7.38
N TYR A 36 8.80 3.71 -8.10
CA TYR A 36 8.17 3.45 -9.40
C TYR A 36 9.20 2.90 -10.40
N THR A 37 10.42 3.42 -10.38
CA THR A 37 11.51 2.94 -11.25
C THR A 37 11.89 1.50 -10.90
N SER A 38 12.12 1.22 -9.61
CA SER A 38 12.42 -0.14 -9.15
C SER A 38 11.28 -1.13 -9.41
N MET A 39 10.02 -0.70 -9.24
CA MET A 39 8.84 -1.53 -9.52
C MET A 39 8.73 -1.90 -10.99
N ILE A 40 9.00 -0.95 -11.90
CA ILE A 40 9.02 -1.21 -13.34
C ILE A 40 10.10 -2.24 -13.67
N GLU A 41 11.32 -2.10 -13.14
CA GLU A 41 12.39 -3.06 -13.39
C GLU A 41 12.10 -4.44 -12.77
N ALA A 42 11.48 -4.50 -11.59
CA ALA A 42 11.01 -5.75 -10.99
C ALA A 42 9.95 -6.43 -11.88
N ALA A 43 9.03 -5.66 -12.47
CA ALA A 43 8.05 -6.19 -13.42
C ALA A 43 8.73 -6.72 -14.70
N ILE A 44 9.69 -5.98 -15.28
CA ILE A 44 10.45 -6.43 -16.45
C ILE A 44 11.22 -7.72 -16.12
N LEU A 45 11.84 -7.82 -14.94
CA LEU A 45 12.51 -9.03 -14.46
C LEU A 45 11.54 -10.22 -14.38
N GLU A 46 10.38 -10.04 -13.77
CA GLU A 46 9.36 -11.08 -13.61
C GLU A 46 8.78 -11.55 -14.95
N PHE A 47 8.72 -10.66 -15.94
CA PHE A 47 8.18 -10.94 -17.28
C PHE A 47 9.19 -11.57 -18.23
N THR A 48 10.45 -11.13 -18.17
CA THR A 48 11.46 -11.43 -19.20
C THR A 48 12.70 -12.15 -18.69
N GLY A 49 12.95 -12.11 -17.37
CA GLY A 49 14.20 -12.59 -16.79
C GLY A 49 15.37 -11.60 -16.87
N GLU A 50 15.15 -10.41 -17.43
CA GLU A 50 16.15 -9.35 -17.55
C GLU A 50 15.69 -8.09 -16.81
N CYS A 51 16.62 -7.28 -16.31
CA CYS A 51 16.33 -5.94 -15.79
C CYS A 51 17.56 -5.04 -15.85
N ASP A 52 17.36 -3.73 -15.71
CA ASP A 52 18.42 -2.80 -15.37
C ASP A 52 18.65 -2.88 -13.85
N MET A 53 19.75 -3.52 -13.46
CA MET A 53 20.05 -3.79 -12.05
C MET A 53 20.28 -2.51 -11.24
N GLU A 54 20.92 -1.50 -11.81
CA GLU A 54 21.20 -0.25 -11.10
C GLU A 54 19.89 0.46 -10.72
N ARG A 55 18.96 0.51 -11.67
CA ARG A 55 17.62 1.07 -11.47
C ARG A 55 16.77 0.27 -10.50
N LEU A 56 16.89 -1.06 -10.52
CA LEU A 56 16.19 -1.92 -9.59
C LEU A 56 16.61 -1.66 -8.14
N VAL A 57 17.92 -1.59 -7.87
CA VAL A 57 18.43 -1.56 -6.48
C VAL A 57 18.49 -0.18 -5.87
N TYR A 58 18.54 0.89 -6.68
CA TYR A 58 18.76 2.26 -6.17
C TYR A 58 17.75 2.67 -5.09
N ALA A 59 16.45 2.50 -5.35
CA ALA A 59 15.42 2.84 -4.37
C ALA A 59 15.52 1.96 -3.11
N ILE A 60 15.87 0.68 -3.27
CA ILE A 60 16.00 -0.25 -2.15
C ILE A 60 17.08 0.22 -1.19
N HIS A 61 18.25 0.63 -1.71
CA HIS A 61 19.34 1.16 -0.89
C HIS A 61 18.93 2.47 -0.22
N LYS A 62 18.29 3.39 -0.94
CA LYS A 62 17.77 4.65 -0.34
C LYS A 62 16.84 4.39 0.84
N PHE A 63 15.82 3.57 0.65
CA PHE A 63 14.84 3.29 1.70
C PHE A 63 15.44 2.47 2.85
N ARG A 64 16.25 1.45 2.55
CA ARG A 64 16.85 0.60 3.57
C ARG A 64 17.89 1.33 4.42
N ASP A 65 18.79 2.07 3.77
CA ASP A 65 20.04 2.52 4.38
C ASP A 65 20.03 4.00 4.76
N GLU A 66 19.25 4.85 4.06
CA GLU A 66 19.27 6.31 4.27
C GLU A 66 17.96 6.84 4.88
N TRP A 67 16.81 6.31 4.47
CA TRP A 67 15.51 6.91 4.78
C TRP A 67 14.69 6.14 5.81
N TYR A 68 15.19 5.01 6.32
CA TYR A 68 14.52 4.35 7.44
C TYR A 68 14.73 5.12 8.74
N ILE A 69 13.64 5.56 9.39
CA ILE A 69 13.72 6.40 10.60
C ILE A 69 13.39 5.64 11.89
N GLY A 70 12.81 4.45 11.80
CA GLY A 70 12.45 3.62 12.96
C GLY A 70 10.95 3.34 13.09
N ASP A 71 10.61 2.34 13.90
CA ASP A 71 9.24 1.86 14.15
C ASP A 71 8.38 1.66 12.89
N ALA A 72 8.97 1.04 11.86
CA ALA A 72 8.37 0.81 10.55
C ALA A 72 8.01 2.08 9.75
N ILE A 73 8.63 3.22 10.07
CA ILE A 73 8.46 4.45 9.30
C ILE A 73 9.70 4.69 8.43
N TYR A 74 9.45 4.99 7.16
CA TYR A 74 10.40 5.56 6.23
C TYR A 74 10.11 7.05 6.01
N ALA A 75 11.16 7.85 5.88
CA ALA A 75 11.07 9.17 5.30
C ALA A 75 10.79 9.07 3.79
N ASP A 76 10.11 10.07 3.23
CA ASP A 76 9.79 10.18 1.81
C ASP A 76 10.81 11.09 1.12
N GLY A 77 12.08 10.72 1.24
CA GLY A 77 13.23 11.55 0.86
C GLY A 77 14.08 11.96 2.07
N PRO A 78 14.99 12.94 1.91
CA PRO A 78 15.96 13.33 2.94
C PRO A 78 15.35 13.87 4.24
N GLU A 79 14.16 14.47 4.16
CA GLU A 79 13.45 15.02 5.30
C GLU A 79 12.17 14.25 5.59
N PHE A 80 11.94 13.90 6.85
CA PHE A 80 10.71 13.26 7.26
C PHE A 80 9.53 14.23 7.16
N THR A 81 8.50 13.83 6.41
CA THR A 81 7.20 14.50 6.37
C THR A 81 6.12 13.50 6.78
N LYS A 82 5.30 13.86 7.79
CA LYS A 82 4.21 13.00 8.22
C LYS A 82 3.07 13.01 7.19
N ASN A 83 2.91 11.89 6.48
CA ASN A 83 1.88 11.63 5.49
C ASN A 83 1.62 10.12 5.41
N TYR A 84 0.76 9.69 4.48
CA TYR A 84 0.38 8.29 4.33
C TYR A 84 1.17 7.54 3.23
N TYR A 85 2.26 8.09 2.67
CA TYR A 85 3.05 7.41 1.63
C TYR A 85 3.67 6.09 2.09
N ASN A 86 3.94 5.95 3.39
CA ASN A 86 4.35 4.68 3.98
C ASN A 86 3.36 3.54 3.68
N SER A 87 2.05 3.85 3.68
CA SER A 87 1.01 2.90 3.31
C SER A 87 0.62 2.98 1.83
N PHE A 88 0.53 4.17 1.22
CA PHE A 88 0.13 4.31 -0.19
C PHE A 88 1.09 3.59 -1.15
N VAL A 89 2.40 3.75 -0.92
CA VAL A 89 3.44 3.44 -1.91
C VAL A 89 4.59 2.67 -1.29
N ILE A 90 5.23 3.21 -0.24
CA ILE A 90 6.56 2.77 0.19
C ILE A 90 6.58 1.31 0.60
N HIS A 91 5.83 0.92 1.64
CA HIS A 91 5.82 -0.48 2.06
C HIS A 91 5.26 -1.42 0.99
N PRO A 92 4.10 -1.12 0.36
CA PRO A 92 3.57 -2.03 -0.65
C PRO A 92 4.53 -2.31 -1.80
N MET A 93 5.18 -1.26 -2.33
CA MET A 93 6.12 -1.41 -3.42
C MET A 93 7.42 -2.09 -2.99
N LEU A 94 7.97 -1.76 -1.81
CA LEU A 94 9.14 -2.47 -1.27
C LEU A 94 8.86 -3.97 -1.12
N ASN A 95 7.69 -4.34 -0.59
CA ASN A 95 7.29 -5.74 -0.46
C ASN A 95 7.29 -6.44 -1.84
N ASP A 96 6.60 -5.86 -2.81
CA ASP A 96 6.44 -6.44 -4.15
C ASP A 96 7.78 -6.55 -4.90
N ILE A 97 8.60 -5.49 -4.86
CA ILE A 97 9.93 -5.47 -5.49
C ILE A 97 10.82 -6.55 -4.87
N LEU A 98 10.94 -6.58 -3.54
CA LEU A 98 11.86 -7.50 -2.89
C LEU A 98 11.39 -8.96 -2.99
N MET A 99 10.08 -9.23 -3.09
CA MET A 99 9.54 -10.55 -3.42
C MET A 99 10.04 -11.05 -4.78
N VAL A 100 10.04 -10.19 -5.80
CA VAL A 100 10.61 -10.53 -7.11
C VAL A 100 12.12 -10.73 -7.00
N MET A 101 12.83 -9.81 -6.34
CA MET A 101 14.29 -9.92 -6.20
C MET A 101 14.71 -11.23 -5.52
N ARG A 102 14.04 -11.61 -4.44
CA ARG A 102 14.28 -12.87 -3.72
C ARG A 102 13.99 -14.09 -4.59
N LYS A 103 12.89 -14.08 -5.34
CA LYS A 103 12.52 -15.16 -6.26
C LYS A 103 13.61 -15.41 -7.32
N TYR A 104 14.30 -14.36 -7.77
CA TYR A 104 15.40 -14.44 -8.72
C TYR A 104 16.79 -14.50 -8.03
N SER A 105 16.83 -14.73 -6.72
CA SER A 105 18.07 -14.85 -5.93
C SER A 105 19.03 -13.67 -6.07
N LEU A 106 18.48 -12.45 -6.21
CA LEU A 106 19.28 -11.23 -6.20
C LEU A 106 19.71 -10.88 -4.76
N PRO A 107 20.96 -10.43 -4.53
CA PRO A 107 21.52 -10.26 -3.18
C PRO A 107 20.68 -9.37 -2.24
N ASP A 108 20.17 -8.25 -2.75
CA ASP A 108 19.35 -7.33 -1.95
C ASP A 108 17.96 -7.91 -1.60
N GLY A 109 17.54 -9.02 -2.21
CA GLY A 109 16.29 -9.73 -1.89
C GLY A 109 16.25 -10.35 -0.49
N GLU A 110 17.39 -10.50 0.17
CA GLU A 110 17.48 -10.94 1.57
C GLU A 110 16.79 -9.93 2.52
N PHE A 111 16.77 -8.64 2.15
CA PHE A 111 16.15 -7.58 2.95
C PHE A 111 14.63 -7.75 3.12
N LEU A 112 13.96 -8.57 2.29
CA LEU A 112 12.52 -8.78 2.41
C LEU A 112 12.10 -9.31 3.79
N ASP A 113 12.92 -10.04 4.54
CA ASP A 113 12.52 -10.53 5.87
C ASP A 113 12.31 -9.39 6.85
N VAL A 114 13.27 -8.46 6.89
CA VAL A 114 13.19 -7.23 7.69
C VAL A 114 12.03 -6.36 7.19
N GLN A 115 11.88 -6.22 5.88
CA GLN A 115 10.81 -5.41 5.30
C GLN A 115 9.40 -5.97 5.62
N LEU A 116 9.19 -7.28 5.61
CA LEU A 116 7.91 -7.89 5.99
C LEU A 116 7.60 -7.69 7.47
N MET A 117 8.61 -7.74 8.35
CA MET A 117 8.44 -7.41 9.76
C MET A 117 8.03 -5.94 9.95
N ARG A 118 8.68 -5.01 9.24
CA ARG A 118 8.31 -3.58 9.24
C ARG A 118 6.88 -3.39 8.72
N SER A 119 6.51 -4.06 7.63
CA SER A 119 5.15 -4.02 7.07
C SER A 119 4.08 -4.52 8.06
N SER A 120 4.37 -5.61 8.79
CA SER A 120 3.49 -6.13 9.83
C SER A 120 3.30 -5.13 10.99
N ARG A 121 4.37 -4.42 11.39
CA ARG A 121 4.28 -3.35 12.40
C ARG A 121 3.47 -2.16 11.94
N LEU A 122 3.74 -1.61 10.76
CA LEU A 122 2.97 -0.48 10.24
C LEU A 122 1.49 -0.86 10.05
N ALA A 123 1.18 -2.10 9.67
CA ALA A 123 -0.21 -2.56 9.63
C ALA A 123 -0.91 -2.51 11.00
N SER A 124 -0.21 -2.85 12.10
CA SER A 124 -0.77 -2.67 13.45
C SER A 124 -1.04 -1.20 13.76
N GLN A 125 -0.17 -0.27 13.33
CA GLN A 125 -0.37 1.16 13.56
C GLN A 125 -1.57 1.67 12.75
N LEU A 126 -1.66 1.29 11.47
CA LEU A 126 -2.77 1.66 10.58
C LEU A 126 -4.12 1.17 11.10
N GLU A 127 -4.18 -0.05 11.64
CA GLU A 127 -5.44 -0.55 12.22
C GLU A 127 -5.85 0.24 13.46
N ARG A 128 -4.88 0.64 14.30
CA ARG A 128 -5.13 1.48 15.48
C ARG A 128 -5.56 2.89 15.11
N ASP A 129 -5.09 3.43 13.97
CA ASP A 129 -5.48 4.75 13.46
C ASP A 129 -6.97 4.83 13.05
N ILE A 130 -7.63 3.70 12.85
CA ILE A 130 -9.06 3.65 12.54
C ILE A 130 -9.85 3.92 13.82
N SER A 131 -10.56 5.05 13.86
CA SER A 131 -11.42 5.43 14.98
C SER A 131 -12.59 4.44 15.16
N PRO A 132 -13.29 4.42 16.31
CA PRO A 132 -14.50 3.61 16.50
C PRO A 132 -15.61 3.87 15.46
N ASP A 133 -15.62 5.07 14.87
CA ASP A 133 -16.56 5.43 13.83
C ASP A 133 -16.08 5.02 12.42
N GLY A 134 -14.88 4.44 12.29
CA GLY A 134 -14.25 4.08 11.01
C GLY A 134 -13.74 5.28 10.22
N THR A 135 -13.38 6.35 10.92
CA THR A 135 -12.68 7.51 10.36
C THR A 135 -11.19 7.43 10.71
N PHE A 136 -10.37 8.26 10.09
CA PHE A 136 -8.94 8.36 10.39
C PHE A 136 -8.48 9.82 10.23
N PRO A 137 -7.31 10.20 10.78
CA PRO A 137 -6.83 11.58 10.69
C PRO A 137 -6.69 12.08 9.25
N VAL A 138 -7.26 13.25 8.94
CA VAL A 138 -7.17 13.87 7.61
C VAL A 138 -5.91 14.70 7.54
N MET A 139 -4.80 14.09 7.14
CA MET A 139 -3.50 14.75 7.17
C MET A 139 -2.51 14.24 6.14
N GLY A 140 -1.54 15.09 5.81
CA GLY A 140 -0.50 14.79 4.83
C GLY A 140 -0.95 14.95 3.39
N LYS A 141 0.01 14.81 2.48
CA LYS A 141 -0.22 14.97 1.04
C LYS A 141 -1.04 13.82 0.47
N SER A 142 -1.76 14.11 -0.61
CA SER A 142 -2.51 13.14 -1.41
C SER A 142 -3.59 12.40 -0.63
N ILE A 143 -4.12 13.04 0.41
CA ILE A 143 -5.22 12.50 1.23
C ILE A 143 -6.48 12.21 0.39
N CYS A 144 -6.61 12.82 -0.79
CA CYS A 144 -7.61 12.52 -1.82
C CYS A 144 -7.62 11.05 -2.29
N TYR A 145 -6.59 10.27 -1.98
CA TYR A 145 -6.57 8.81 -2.19
C TYR A 145 -7.46 8.03 -1.21
N ARG A 146 -8.06 8.71 -0.21
CA ARG A 146 -9.13 8.17 0.67
C ARG A 146 -8.70 6.87 1.34
N THR A 147 -9.39 5.78 1.03
CA THR A 147 -9.17 4.43 1.55
C THR A 147 -7.83 3.83 1.14
N GLY A 148 -7.10 4.46 0.22
CA GLY A 148 -5.73 4.08 -0.12
C GLY A 148 -4.79 4.17 1.08
N VAL A 149 -5.16 4.92 2.14
CA VAL A 149 -4.43 4.97 3.41
C VAL A 149 -4.27 3.56 4.01
N PHE A 150 -5.15 2.63 3.67
CA PHE A 150 -5.12 1.24 4.15
C PHE A 150 -4.62 0.24 3.10
N HIS A 151 -3.92 0.70 2.06
CA HIS A 151 -3.29 -0.17 1.07
C HIS A 151 -2.42 -1.22 1.76
N LEU A 152 -1.47 -0.81 2.60
CA LEU A 152 -0.61 -1.78 3.28
C LEU A 152 -1.40 -2.73 4.19
N LEU A 153 -2.36 -2.23 4.97
CA LEU A 153 -3.18 -3.06 5.87
C LEU A 153 -3.93 -4.15 5.08
N SER A 154 -4.43 -3.81 3.88
CA SER A 154 -5.02 -4.79 2.99
C SER A 154 -3.98 -5.74 2.36
N GLN A 155 -2.80 -5.25 1.99
CA GLN A 155 -1.74 -6.06 1.38
C GLN A 155 -1.19 -7.08 2.39
N VAL A 156 -0.95 -6.71 3.64
CA VAL A 156 -0.46 -7.65 4.67
C VAL A 156 -1.48 -8.74 5.01
N SER A 157 -2.78 -8.43 4.85
CA SER A 157 -3.85 -9.43 4.98
C SER A 157 -3.74 -10.45 3.86
N LEU A 158 -3.59 -9.98 2.60
CA LEU A 158 -3.37 -10.84 1.43
C LEU A 158 -2.11 -11.70 1.57
N LEU A 159 -1.01 -11.11 2.05
CA LEU A 159 0.27 -11.80 2.26
C LEU A 159 0.28 -12.71 3.50
N LYS A 160 -0.78 -12.67 4.33
CA LYS A 160 -0.90 -13.42 5.59
C LYS A 160 0.24 -13.14 6.58
N ILE A 161 0.64 -11.88 6.69
CA ILE A 161 1.72 -11.41 7.58
C ILE A 161 1.24 -10.45 8.68
N LEU A 162 -0.06 -10.50 9.02
CA LEU A 162 -0.59 -9.74 10.16
C LEU A 162 0.17 -10.08 11.44
N PRO A 163 0.42 -9.10 12.31
CA PRO A 163 1.10 -9.35 13.57
C PRO A 163 0.19 -10.21 14.47
N ARG A 164 0.80 -11.03 15.34
CA ARG A 164 0.08 -12.05 16.14
C ARG A 164 -1.02 -11.50 17.04
N ASN A 165 -0.98 -10.21 17.36
CA ASN A 165 -1.98 -9.53 18.19
C ASN A 165 -3.16 -8.97 17.39
N LEU A 166 -3.19 -9.18 16.07
CA LEU A 166 -4.22 -8.66 15.18
C LEU A 166 -4.92 -9.80 14.44
N GLU A 167 -6.21 -9.98 14.73
CA GLU A 167 -7.03 -10.99 14.08
C GLU A 167 -7.45 -10.54 12.68
N VAL A 168 -7.57 -11.47 11.72
CA VAL A 168 -8.02 -11.16 10.36
C VAL A 168 -9.43 -10.57 10.33
N ALA A 169 -10.32 -11.10 11.16
CA ALA A 169 -11.69 -10.60 11.32
C ALA A 169 -11.73 -9.14 11.79
N GLN A 170 -10.79 -8.76 12.65
CA GLN A 170 -10.66 -7.43 13.20
C GLN A 170 -10.32 -6.42 12.11
N VAL A 171 -9.35 -6.76 11.26
CA VAL A 171 -8.98 -5.96 10.09
C VAL A 171 -10.16 -5.83 9.12
N ARG A 172 -10.82 -6.94 8.77
CA ARG A 172 -12.01 -6.92 7.90
C ARG A 172 -13.08 -5.97 8.44
N SER A 173 -13.43 -6.08 9.72
CA SER A 173 -14.44 -5.24 10.36
C SER A 173 -14.10 -3.74 10.26
N ALA A 174 -12.85 -3.39 10.57
CA ALA A 174 -12.38 -2.01 10.53
C ALA A 174 -12.41 -1.43 9.10
N LEU A 175 -11.84 -2.16 8.13
CA LEU A 175 -11.82 -1.75 6.73
C LEU A 175 -13.24 -1.65 6.15
N THR A 176 -14.15 -2.55 6.55
CA THR A 176 -15.56 -2.49 6.14
C THR A 176 -16.22 -1.21 6.64
N LYS A 177 -15.99 -0.82 7.90
CA LYS A 177 -16.52 0.43 8.45
C LYS A 177 -15.98 1.65 7.71
N VAL A 178 -14.67 1.68 7.43
CA VAL A 178 -14.04 2.74 6.61
C VAL A 178 -14.68 2.83 5.24
N LEU A 179 -14.80 1.70 4.52
CA LEU A 179 -15.41 1.63 3.20
C LEU A 179 -16.84 2.19 3.20
N ARG A 180 -17.64 1.82 4.19
CA ARG A 180 -19.02 2.31 4.34
C ARG A 180 -19.08 3.82 4.48
N ASN A 181 -18.21 4.41 5.31
CA ASN A 181 -18.15 5.87 5.50
C ASN A 181 -17.85 6.64 4.21
N PHE A 182 -16.98 6.10 3.35
CA PHE A 182 -16.66 6.76 2.07
C PHE A 182 -17.71 6.50 0.98
N PHE A 183 -18.34 5.32 0.94
CA PHE A 183 -19.03 4.89 -0.27
C PHE A 183 -20.53 4.61 -0.12
N GLU A 184 -21.09 4.44 1.09
CA GLU A 184 -22.55 4.16 1.24
C GLU A 184 -23.43 5.33 0.79
N GLY A 185 -22.99 6.58 0.99
CA GLY A 185 -23.77 7.78 0.66
C GLY A 185 -23.66 8.26 -0.78
N ASN A 186 -22.86 7.60 -1.63
CA ASN A 186 -22.57 7.99 -3.03
C ASN A 186 -22.01 9.42 -3.24
N GLN A 187 -21.67 10.15 -2.17
CA GLN A 187 -21.20 11.54 -2.23
C GLN A 187 -19.87 11.73 -2.96
N ASN A 188 -19.10 10.65 -3.15
CA ASN A 188 -17.80 10.67 -3.78
C ASN A 188 -17.86 10.45 -5.30
N PHE A 189 -19.04 10.32 -5.90
CA PHE A 189 -19.20 10.03 -7.31
C PHE A 189 -19.94 11.16 -8.05
N THR A 190 -19.51 11.41 -9.28
CA THR A 190 -20.28 12.17 -10.26
C THR A 190 -21.52 11.38 -10.68
N ASN A 191 -22.48 12.04 -11.35
CA ASN A 191 -23.62 11.36 -11.97
C ASN A 191 -23.20 10.28 -13.00
N GLY A 192 -21.99 10.37 -13.55
CA GLY A 192 -21.42 9.37 -14.46
C GLY A 192 -20.66 8.23 -13.78
N GLY A 193 -20.64 8.17 -12.44
CA GLY A 193 -19.97 7.12 -11.68
C GLY A 193 -18.45 7.32 -11.49
N TRP A 194 -17.89 8.45 -11.92
CA TRP A 194 -16.48 8.79 -11.70
C TRP A 194 -16.24 9.37 -10.31
N LEU A 195 -15.08 9.09 -9.71
CA LEU A 195 -14.68 9.71 -8.46
C LEU A 195 -14.54 11.23 -8.60
N LEU A 196 -15.10 11.96 -7.62
CA LEU A 196 -14.98 13.41 -7.49
C LEU A 196 -13.64 13.77 -6.86
N LEU A 197 -13.04 14.88 -7.30
CA LEU A 197 -11.87 15.45 -6.65
C LEU A 197 -12.22 15.95 -5.24
N GLY A 198 -11.49 15.45 -4.24
CA GLY A 198 -11.73 15.73 -2.81
C GLY A 198 -11.48 14.50 -1.95
N PHE A 199 -11.70 14.66 -0.64
CA PHE A 199 -11.57 13.59 0.34
C PHE A 199 -12.88 12.83 0.54
N ASN A 200 -13.94 13.51 1.00
CA ASN A 200 -15.26 12.90 1.18
C ASN A 200 -16.36 13.82 0.65
N GLY A 201 -16.57 13.77 -0.66
CA GLY A 201 -17.35 14.73 -1.44
C GLY A 201 -16.48 15.53 -2.40
N HIS A 202 -17.10 16.52 -3.06
CA HIS A 202 -16.37 17.47 -3.90
C HIS A 202 -15.68 18.53 -3.03
N GLN A 203 -14.38 18.37 -2.82
CA GLN A 203 -13.57 19.19 -1.92
C GLN A 203 -12.24 19.54 -2.59
N VAL A 204 -12.30 20.31 -3.68
CA VAL A 204 -11.14 20.54 -4.56
C VAL A 204 -9.95 21.17 -3.84
N ASP A 205 -10.17 22.03 -2.85
CA ASP A 205 -9.11 22.76 -2.15
C ASP A 205 -8.15 21.84 -1.34
N ILE A 206 -8.54 20.58 -1.10
CA ILE A 206 -7.68 19.60 -0.41
C ILE A 206 -6.74 18.85 -1.39
N ALA A 207 -6.93 19.01 -2.69
CA ALA A 207 -6.15 18.32 -3.71
C ALA A 207 -4.93 19.14 -4.10
N GLU A 208 -3.78 18.49 -4.18
CA GLU A 208 -2.59 19.07 -4.80
C GLU A 208 -2.77 19.21 -6.32
N ASN A 209 -2.00 20.11 -6.94
CA ASN A 209 -2.12 20.44 -8.37
C ASN A 209 -1.91 19.26 -9.32
N ASP A 210 -1.23 18.22 -8.87
CA ASP A 210 -0.92 17.00 -9.62
C ASP A 210 -1.96 15.87 -9.40
N ILE A 211 -2.90 16.05 -8.47
CA ILE A 211 -4.01 15.11 -8.27
C ILE A 211 -5.02 15.26 -9.42
N ASN A 212 -5.39 14.13 -10.01
CA ASN A 212 -6.35 14.04 -11.09
C ASN A 212 -7.31 12.86 -10.85
N THR A 213 -8.40 12.79 -11.61
CA THR A 213 -9.40 11.72 -11.45
C THR A 213 -8.81 10.32 -11.52
N GLY A 214 -7.77 10.10 -12.32
CA GLY A 214 -7.09 8.80 -12.42
C GLY A 214 -6.37 8.42 -11.12
N SER A 215 -5.64 9.36 -10.52
CA SER A 215 -4.89 9.09 -9.28
C SER A 215 -5.80 8.80 -8.08
N LEU A 216 -7.05 9.31 -8.08
CA LEU A 216 -8.03 9.02 -7.02
C LEU A 216 -8.33 7.52 -6.85
N TYR A 217 -8.17 6.71 -7.91
CA TYR A 217 -8.40 5.27 -7.87
C TYR A 217 -7.36 4.50 -7.07
N LEU A 218 -6.31 5.14 -6.55
CA LEU A 218 -5.47 4.54 -5.52
C LEU A 218 -6.31 4.10 -4.29
N CYS A 219 -7.50 4.68 -4.10
CA CYS A 219 -8.46 4.23 -3.08
C CYS A 219 -8.83 2.74 -3.21
N CYS A 220 -8.78 2.17 -4.42
CA CYS A 220 -9.10 0.76 -4.67
C CYS A 220 -8.09 -0.23 -4.08
N SER A 221 -6.90 0.22 -3.68
CA SER A 221 -5.88 -0.63 -3.05
C SER A 221 -6.33 -1.24 -1.72
N ILE A 222 -7.34 -0.66 -1.05
CA ILE A 222 -7.99 -1.28 0.13
C ILE A 222 -8.65 -2.64 -0.19
N PHE A 223 -8.91 -2.94 -1.46
CA PHE A 223 -9.54 -4.18 -1.89
C PHE A 223 -8.54 -5.31 -2.19
N LEU A 224 -7.24 -5.15 -1.92
CA LEU A 224 -6.26 -6.22 -2.16
C LEU A 224 -6.59 -7.52 -1.40
N ALA A 225 -7.26 -7.43 -0.25
CA ALA A 225 -7.71 -8.60 0.50
C ALA A 225 -8.68 -9.49 -0.30
N LEU A 226 -9.35 -8.96 -1.34
CA LEU A 226 -10.17 -9.77 -2.26
C LEU A 226 -9.37 -10.84 -3.02
N GLY A 227 -8.04 -10.78 -3.01
CA GLY A 227 -7.18 -11.85 -3.52
C GLY A 227 -7.07 -13.08 -2.60
N LEU A 228 -7.62 -13.03 -1.38
CA LEU A 228 -7.68 -14.17 -0.47
C LEU A 228 -8.62 -15.27 -0.99
N ASP A 229 -8.41 -16.50 -0.53
CA ASP A 229 -9.31 -17.62 -0.82
C ASP A 229 -10.73 -17.33 -0.29
N TYR A 230 -11.76 -17.85 -0.97
CA TYR A 230 -13.15 -17.60 -0.58
C TYR A 230 -13.50 -18.18 0.81
N ASN A 231 -12.79 -19.21 1.27
CA ASN A 231 -12.94 -19.80 2.61
C ASN A 231 -11.98 -19.21 3.65
N ASP A 232 -11.20 -18.18 3.31
CA ASP A 232 -10.24 -17.61 4.25
C ASP A 232 -10.95 -17.12 5.55
N PRO A 233 -10.36 -17.32 6.75
CA PRO A 233 -10.94 -16.82 8.01
C PRO A 233 -11.21 -15.31 7.99
N PHE A 234 -10.46 -14.55 7.16
CA PHE A 234 -10.77 -13.15 6.89
C PHE A 234 -12.24 -12.93 6.49
N TRP A 235 -12.86 -13.84 5.72
CA TRP A 235 -14.25 -13.77 5.29
C TRP A 235 -15.24 -14.47 6.20
N SER A 236 -14.84 -15.61 6.78
CA SER A 236 -15.76 -16.52 7.47
C SER A 236 -15.85 -16.30 8.98
N ASP A 237 -14.82 -15.74 9.61
CA ASP A 237 -14.85 -15.46 11.05
C ASP A 237 -15.91 -14.40 11.39
N GLU A 238 -16.43 -14.44 12.61
CA GLU A 238 -17.43 -13.47 13.07
C GLU A 238 -16.87 -12.04 13.17
N PHE A 239 -17.76 -11.07 13.35
CA PHE A 239 -17.34 -9.70 13.61
C PHE A 239 -16.40 -9.63 14.84
N ALA A 240 -15.24 -9.02 14.65
CA ALA A 240 -14.35 -8.66 15.75
C ALA A 240 -14.18 -7.13 15.80
N GLU A 241 -14.22 -6.57 17.01
CA GLU A 241 -13.92 -5.17 17.24
C GLU A 241 -12.44 -4.88 17.00
N TRP A 242 -12.15 -3.76 16.33
CA TRP A 242 -10.80 -3.25 16.13
C TRP A 242 -10.30 -2.50 17.35
N THR A 243 -8.98 -2.29 17.41
CA THR A 243 -8.29 -1.89 18.64
C THR A 243 -8.88 -0.63 19.25
N SER A 244 -9.13 0.39 18.44
CA SER A 244 -9.77 1.62 18.91
C SER A 244 -11.21 1.39 19.36
N LEU A 245 -12.02 0.63 18.62
CA LEU A 245 -13.39 0.31 19.05
C LEU A 245 -13.41 -0.42 20.42
N LYS A 246 -12.54 -1.43 20.60
CA LYS A 246 -12.34 -2.13 21.88
C LYS A 246 -12.00 -1.15 23.00
N ALA A 247 -11.00 -0.30 22.78
CA ALA A 247 -10.54 0.66 23.78
C ALA A 247 -11.67 1.60 24.24
N TRP A 248 -12.44 2.14 23.30
CA TRP A 248 -13.54 3.07 23.60
C TRP A 248 -14.76 2.39 24.22
N HIS A 249 -14.93 1.08 24.05
CA HIS A 249 -15.90 0.27 24.80
C HIS A 249 -15.40 -0.18 26.19
N GLY A 250 -14.15 0.14 26.56
CA GLY A 250 -13.56 -0.29 27.83
C GLY A 250 -13.17 -1.77 27.84
N HIS A 251 -13.06 -2.41 26.68
CA HIS A 251 -12.57 -3.77 26.56
C HIS A 251 -11.03 -3.82 26.66
N VAL A 252 -10.50 -4.99 26.98
CA VAL A 252 -9.04 -5.18 27.11
C VAL A 252 -8.37 -4.97 25.76
N THR A 253 -7.35 -4.10 25.74
CA THR A 253 -6.46 -3.87 24.60
C THR A 253 -5.01 -4.06 25.01
N GLN A 254 -4.19 -4.59 24.10
CA GLN A 254 -2.77 -4.79 24.36
C GLN A 254 -1.97 -3.48 24.25
N ASN A 255 -0.92 -3.37 25.08
CA ASN A 255 0.05 -2.27 25.02
C ASN A 255 0.67 -2.18 23.61
N ASP A 256 0.89 -0.96 23.12
CA ASP A 256 1.63 -0.70 21.87
C ASP A 256 3.04 -0.22 22.21
N GLN A 257 4.04 -0.73 21.48
CA GLN A 257 5.44 -0.39 21.72
C GLN A 257 6.17 -0.25 20.40
N SER A 258 7.14 0.66 20.35
CA SER A 258 8.03 0.80 19.21
C SER A 258 8.86 -0.47 19.01
N ILE A 259 9.08 -0.86 17.76
CA ILE A 259 9.93 -1.99 17.40
C ILE A 259 11.20 -1.50 16.69
N ASP A 260 12.34 -2.03 17.11
CA ASP A 260 13.62 -1.88 16.42
C ASP A 260 13.87 -3.11 15.53
N PHE A 261 14.34 -2.89 14.29
CA PHE A 261 14.36 -3.89 13.20
C PHE A 261 15.74 -4.02 12.56
#